data_AF-A0A8T5D7J8-F1
#
_entry.id   AF-A0A8T5D7J8-F1
#
_cell.length_a   1.000
_cell.length_b   1.000
_cell.length_c   1.000
_cell.angle_alpha   90.00
_cell.angle_beta   90.00
_cell.angle_gamma   90.00
#
_symmetry.space_group_name_H-M   'P 1'
#
loop_
_entity.id
_entity.type
_entity.pdbx_description
1 polymer ?
#
loop_
_entity_poly.entity_id
_entity_poly.type
_entity_poly.pdbx_seq_one_letter_code
_entity_poly.pdbx_strand_id
1 'polypeptide(L)' 'MSEERVMALSAEMAGKQVRQAIIRREKGSMAEVVKLDSEIMGLKREINAELRIISEEQVHELDIETDDTRRNR' A
#
# COMPACT_ATOMS: atom_id res chain seq x y z
N MET A 1 10.01 0.06 9.21
CA MET A 1 8.61 -0.27 9.61
C MET A 1 7.63 -0.08 8.46
N SER A 2 7.81 0.93 7.60
CA SER A 2 6.86 1.28 6.54
C SER A 2 6.87 0.33 5.33
N GLU A 3 8.03 -0.18 4.89
CA GLU A 3 8.11 -1.13 3.74
C GLU A 3 7.49 -2.51 4.01
N GLU A 4 7.74 -3.10 5.18
CA GLU A 4 7.15 -4.39 5.58
C GLU A 4 5.63 -4.32 5.63
N ARG A 5 5.09 -3.17 6.09
CA ARG A 5 3.65 -2.93 6.13
C ARG A 5 3.05 -2.80 4.73
N VAL A 6 3.72 -2.10 3.81
CA VAL A 6 3.32 -2.03 2.39
C VAL A 6 3.28 -3.44 1.78
N MET A 7 4.28 -4.28 2.05
CA MET A 7 4.31 -5.66 1.57
C MET A 7 3.14 -6.49 2.12
N ALA A 8 2.87 -6.40 3.42
CA ALA A 8 1.76 -7.13 4.04
C ALA A 8 0.39 -6.71 3.48
N LEU A 9 0.14 -5.40 3.37
CA LEU A 9 -1.11 -4.86 2.80
C LEU A 9 -1.27 -5.24 1.32
N SER A 10 -0.17 -5.25 0.55
CA SER A 10 -0.16 -5.66 -0.85
C SER A 10 -0.51 -7.14 -1.02
N ALA A 11 0.04 -8.00 -0.16
CA ALA A 11 -0.27 -9.43 -0.15
C ALA A 11 -1.75 -9.67 0.21
N GLU A 12 -2.29 -8.95 1.20
CA GLU A 12 -3.72 -9.04 1.54
C GLU A 12 -4.61 -8.59 0.37
N MET A 13 -4.28 -7.46 -0.27
CA MET A 13 -5.03 -6.94 -1.41
C MET A 13 -5.04 -7.94 -2.57
N ALA A 14 -3.90 -8.56 -2.88
CA ALA A 14 -3.79 -9.60 -3.90
C ALA A 14 -4.69 -10.80 -3.59
N GLY A 15 -4.70 -11.26 -2.32
CA GLY A 15 -5.58 -12.34 -1.88
C GLY A 15 -7.08 -12.02 -2.07
N LYS A 16 -7.50 -10.79 -1.78
CA LYS A 16 -8.89 -10.34 -2.01
C LYS A 16 -9.24 -10.26 -3.49
N GLN A 17 -8.32 -9.79 -4.34
CA GLN A 17 -8.51 -9.74 -5.80
C GLN A 17 -8.67 -11.15 -6.39
N VAL A 18 -7.87 -12.12 -5.95
CA VAL A 18 -8.01 -13.53 -6.35
C VAL A 18 -9.38 -14.07 -5.94
N ARG A 19 -9.80 -13.84 -4.68
CA ARG A 19 -11.11 -14.28 -4.20
C ARG A 19 -12.25 -13.67 -5.02
N GLN A 20 -12.17 -12.38 -5.32
CA GLN A 20 -13.17 -11.71 -6.14
C GLN A 20 -13.25 -12.31 -7.55
N ALA A 21 -12.10 -12.60 -8.17
CA ALA A 21 -12.05 -13.23 -9.49
C ALA A 21 -12.69 -14.62 -9.50
N ILE A 22 -12.47 -15.42 -8.44
CA ILE A 22 -13.12 -16.73 -8.25
C ILE A 22 -14.65 -16.56 -8.16
N ILE A 23 -15.13 -15.67 -7.29
CA ILE A 23 -16.57 -15.41 -7.12
C ILE A 23 -17.20 -14.98 -8.45
N ARG A 24 -16.56 -14.08 -9.20
CA ARG A 24 -17.06 -13.64 -10.50
C ARG A 24 -17.13 -14.78 -11.51
N ARG A 25 -16.10 -15.65 -11.55
CA ARG A 25 -16.05 -16.83 -12.43
C ARG A 25 -17.14 -17.84 -12.08
N GLU A 26 -17.41 -18.05 -10.80
CA GLU A 26 -18.40 -19.00 -10.29
C GLU A 26 -19.82 -18.43 -10.27
N LYS A 27 -20.03 -17.21 -10.79
CA LYS A 27 -21.31 -16.47 -10.73
C LYS A 27 -21.85 -16.38 -9.29
N GLY A 28 -20.95 -16.19 -8.33
CA GLY A 28 -21.27 -16.03 -6.91
C GLY A 28 -21.98 -14.70 -6.61
N SER A 29 -22.17 -14.43 -5.33
CA SER A 29 -22.99 -13.31 -4.86
C SER A 29 -22.43 -11.95 -5.29
N MET A 30 -23.24 -11.15 -5.99
CA MET A 30 -22.88 -9.79 -6.36
C MET A 30 -22.64 -8.90 -5.13
N ALA A 31 -23.38 -9.12 -4.03
CA ALA A 31 -23.18 -8.40 -2.78
C ALA A 31 -21.78 -8.67 -2.19
N GLU A 32 -21.28 -9.89 -2.33
CA GLU A 32 -19.93 -10.26 -1.89
C GLU A 32 -18.85 -9.61 -2.77
N VAL A 33 -19.08 -9.53 -4.09
CA VAL A 33 -18.19 -8.80 -5.01
C VAL A 33 -18.07 -7.33 -4.62
N VAL A 34 -19.20 -6.66 -4.35
CA VAL A 34 -19.23 -5.24 -3.94
C VAL A 34 -18.54 -5.01 -2.60
N LYS A 35 -18.71 -5.94 -1.65
CA LYS A 35 -18.00 -5.91 -0.36
C LYS A 35 -16.48 -5.98 -0.58
N LEU A 36 -16.02 -6.94 -1.39
CA LEU A 36 -14.60 -7.10 -1.71
C LEU A 36 -14.04 -5.88 -2.46
N ASP A 37 -14.80 -5.28 -3.38
CA ASP A 37 -14.40 -4.03 -4.06
C ASP A 37 -14.14 -2.91 -3.04
N SER A 38 -15.02 -2.76 -2.06
CA SER A 38 -14.89 -1.74 -1.00
C SER A 38 -13.66 -1.99 -0.12
N GLU A 39 -13.41 -3.24 0.27
CA GLU A 39 -12.22 -3.64 1.04
C GLU A 39 -10.92 -3.39 0.26
N ILE A 40 -10.89 -3.74 -1.04
CA ILE A 40 -9.74 -3.49 -1.92
C ILE A 40 -9.47 -1.98 -2.04
N MET A 41 -10.52 -1.15 -2.16
CA MET A 41 -10.36 0.30 -2.16
C MET A 41 -9.84 0.86 -0.83
N GLY A 42 -10.19 0.24 0.30
CA GLY A 42 -9.61 0.53 1.60
C GLY A 42 -8.10 0.27 1.61
N LEU A 43 -7.70 -0.96 1.25
CA LEU A 43 -6.30 -1.37 1.21
C LEU A 43 -5.45 -0.49 0.27
N LYS A 44 -5.98 -0.10 -0.90
CA LYS A 44 -5.29 0.83 -1.80
C LYS A 44 -4.98 2.17 -1.14
N ARG A 45 -5.92 2.71 -0.36
CA ARG A 45 -5.73 3.98 0.35
C ARG A 45 -4.69 3.85 1.46
N GLU A 46 -4.71 2.74 2.20
CA GLU A 46 -3.72 2.47 3.24
C GLU A 46 -2.31 2.30 2.65
N ILE A 47 -2.16 1.50 1.59
CA ILE A 47 -0.88 1.34 0.88
C ILE A 47 -0.35 2.70 0.41
N ASN A 48 -1.20 3.55 -0.18
CA ASN A 48 -0.78 4.88 -0.62
C ASN A 48 -0.37 5.79 0.54
N ALA A 49 -1.00 5.68 1.70
CA ALA A 49 -0.63 6.43 2.89
C ALA A 49 0.75 6.00 3.41
N GLU A 50 1.00 4.69 3.49
CA GLU A 50 2.30 4.14 3.91
C GLU A 50 3.42 4.50 2.91
N LEU A 51 3.16 4.41 1.60
CA LEU A 51 4.10 4.83 0.56
C LEU A 51 4.45 6.32 0.65
N ARG A 52 3.48 7.16 1.02
CA ARG A 52 3.71 8.59 1.23
C ARG A 52 4.63 8.83 2.44
N ILE A 53 4.43 8.09 3.53
CA ILE A 53 5.30 8.16 4.71
C ILE A 53 6.74 7.79 4.33
N ILE A 54 6.94 6.68 3.59
CA ILE A 54 8.27 6.28 3.08
C ILE A 54 8.91 7.39 2.27
N SER A 55 8.14 7.98 1.34
CA SER A 55 8.64 9.04 0.48
C SER A 55 9.03 10.29 1.27
N GLU A 56 8.27 10.66 2.31
CA GLU A 56 8.57 11.80 3.17
C GLU A 56 9.80 11.53 4.06
N GLU A 57 9.94 10.31 4.60
CA GLU A 57 11.11 9.85 5.36
C GLU A 57 12.40 9.89 4.50
N GLN A 58 12.35 9.36 3.27
CA GLN A 58 13.50 9.34 2.36
C GLN A 58 13.96 10.73 1.93
N VAL A 59 13.02 11.66 1.70
CA VAL A 59 13.37 13.07 1.40
C VAL A 59 14.05 13.71 2.60
N HIS A 60 13.57 13.44 3.82
CA HIS A 60 14.17 14.00 5.02
C HIS A 60 15.60 13.49 5.28
N GLU A 61 15.87 12.21 5.02
CA GLU A 61 17.23 11.65 5.12
C GLU A 61 18.20 12.32 4.14
N LEU A 62 17.78 12.58 2.89
CA LEU A 62 18.60 13.27 1.89
C LEU A 62 18.93 14.71 2.29
N ASP A 63 17.99 15.44 2.88
CA ASP A 63 18.19 16.82 3.35
C ASP A 63 19.24 16.89 4.47
N ILE A 64 19.24 15.92 5.41
CA ILE A 64 20.25 15.85 6.49
C ILE A 64 21.65 15.59 5.92
N GLU A 65 21.77 14.62 4.99
CA GLU A 65 23.07 14.31 4.37
C GLU A 65 23.63 15.49 3.56
N THR A 66 22.77 16.30 2.93
CA THR A 66 23.22 17.49 2.18
C THR A 66 23.68 18.63 3.09
N ASP A 67 23.11 18.78 4.28
CA ASP A 67 23.54 19.79 5.25
C ASP A 67 24.86 19.41 5.94
N ASP A 68 25.07 18.12 6.27
CA ASP A 68 26.31 17.64 6.87
C ASP A 68 27.50 17.71 5.90
N THR A 69 27.27 17.46 4.60
CA THR A 69 28.30 17.64 3.57
C THR A 69 28.65 19.10 3.30
N ARG A 70 27.75 20.06 3.59
CA ARG A 70 28.01 21.50 3.49
C ARG A 70 28.71 22.07 4.72
N ARG A 71 28.44 21.57 5.93
CA ARG A 71 29.09 22.04 7.17
C ARG A 71 30.55 21.59 7.33
N ASN A 72 30.95 20.52 6.65
CA ASN A 72 32.32 19.97 6.72
C ASN A 72 33.27 20.48 5.61
N ARG A 73 32.94 21.58 4.93
CA ARG A 73 33.80 22.30 3.97
C ARG A 73 34.05 23.72 4.45
#